data_AF-A0A9E2JGY8-F1
#
_entry.id   AF-A0A9E2JGY8-F1
#
_cell.length_a   1.000
_cell.length_b   1.000
_cell.length_c   1.000
_cell.angle_alpha   90.00
_cell.angle_beta   90.00
_cell.angle_gamma   90.00
#
_symmetry.space_group_name_H-M   'P 1'
#
loop_
_entity.id
_entity.type
_entity.pdbx_description
1 polymer ?
#
loop_
_entity_poly.entity_id
_entity_poly.type
_entity_poly.pdbx_seq_one_letter_code
_entity_poly.pdbx_strand_id
1 'polypeptide(L)' 'MNDPLAIAEENRRIRELQRTVDLALFYIRVADLGPEEATDLVARVKAKALLLFPGKEQTFDLIYLPRFRRVLTRRFGMH' A
#
# COMPACT_ATOMS: atom_id res chain seq x y z
N MET A 1 18.62 -23.46 6.57
CA MET A 1 17.51 -24.16 7.26
C MET A 1 16.38 -23.15 7.35
N ASN A 2 15.31 -23.33 6.58
CA ASN A 2 14.18 -22.39 6.55
C ASN A 2 13.32 -22.67 7.78
N ASP A 3 13.36 -21.80 8.78
CA ASP A 3 12.56 -21.91 9.99
C ASP A 3 11.07 -21.74 9.62
N PRO A 4 10.21 -22.75 9.83
CA PRO A 4 8.79 -22.66 9.51
C PRO A 4 8.08 -21.47 10.19
N LEU A 5 8.54 -21.06 11.38
CA LEU A 5 7.98 -19.91 12.09
C LEU A 5 8.35 -18.59 11.40
N ALA A 6 9.57 -18.47 10.90
CA ALA A 6 10.01 -17.29 10.14
C ALA A 6 9.22 -17.13 8.84
N ILE A 7 8.95 -18.23 8.12
CA ILE A 7 8.12 -18.22 6.91
C ILE A 7 6.68 -17.83 7.24
N ALA A 8 6.12 -18.35 8.32
CA ALA A 8 4.75 -18.04 8.74
C ALA A 8 4.59 -16.55 9.07
N GLU A 9 5.59 -15.97 9.76
CA GLU A 9 5.62 -14.55 10.11
C GLU A 9 5.80 -13.65 8.88
N GLU A 10 6.68 -14.00 7.95
CA GLU A 10 6.81 -13.26 6.69
C GLU A 10 5.50 -13.27 5.89
N ASN A 11 4.87 -14.44 5.75
CA ASN A 11 3.56 -14.56 5.10
C ASN A 11 2.47 -13.76 5.81
N ARG A 12 2.52 -13.65 7.14
CA ARG A 12 1.60 -12.82 7.92
C ARG A 12 1.76 -11.35 7.56
N ARG A 13 2.99 -10.85 7.48
CA ARG A 13 3.30 -9.45 7.08
C ARG A 13 2.85 -9.17 5.66
N ILE A 14 3.03 -10.11 4.73
CA ILE A 14 2.56 -9.97 3.34
C ILE A 14 1.03 -9.82 3.31
N ARG A 15 0.30 -10.70 4.00
CA ARG A 15 -1.17 -10.63 4.08
C ARG A 15 -1.66 -9.35 4.76
N GLU A 16 -0.93 -8.86 5.77
CA GLU A 16 -1.26 -7.57 6.40
C GLU A 16 -1.08 -6.40 5.43
N LEU A 17 0.02 -6.38 4.69
CA LEU A 17 0.28 -5.32 3.71
C LEU A 17 -0.76 -5.34 2.59
N GLN A 18 -1.06 -6.51 2.03
CA GLN A 18 -2.09 -6.66 1.00
C GLN A 18 -3.46 -6.12 1.48
N ARG A 19 -3.90 -6.52 2.67
CA ARG A 19 -5.16 -6.01 3.26
C ARG A 19 -5.14 -4.49 3.45
N THR A 20 -4.03 -3.94 3.92
CA THR A 20 -3.88 -2.48 4.10
C THR A 20 -4.00 -1.76 2.76
N VAL A 21 -3.31 -2.25 1.72
CA VAL A 21 -3.34 -1.66 0.38
C VAL A 21 -4.74 -1.75 -0.23
N ASP A 22 -5.37 -2.93 -0.18
CA ASP A 22 -6.68 -3.14 -0.80
C ASP A 22 -7.75 -2.27 -0.11
N LEU A 23 -7.68 -2.13 1.21
CA LEU A 23 -8.55 -1.21 1.97
C LEU A 23 -8.31 0.25 1.58
N ALA A 24 -7.06 0.70 1.48
CA ALA A 24 -6.75 2.06 1.04
C ALA A 24 -7.25 2.35 -0.38
N LEU A 25 -7.03 1.41 -1.31
CA LEU A 25 -7.54 1.51 -2.69
C LEU A 25 -9.08 1.55 -2.73
N PHE A 26 -9.76 0.79 -1.87
CA PHE A 26 -11.21 0.86 -1.75
C PHE A 26 -11.65 2.22 -1.18
N TYR A 27 -11.01 2.68 -0.11
CA TYR A 27 -11.36 3.91 0.58
C TYR A 27 -11.21 5.14 -0.34
N ILE A 28 -10.11 5.25 -1.10
CA ILE A 28 -9.91 6.33 -2.09
C ILE A 28 -11.05 6.35 -3.12
N ARG A 29 -11.60 5.18 -3.49
CA ARG A 29 -12.68 5.09 -4.49
C ARG A 29 -14.03 5.57 -3.96
N VAL A 30 -14.36 5.27 -2.71
CA VAL A 30 -15.73 5.44 -2.19
C VAL A 30 -15.89 6.60 -1.21
N ALA A 31 -14.82 7.01 -0.52
CA ALA A 31 -14.89 8.06 0.47
C ALA A 31 -14.91 9.45 -0.19
N ASP A 32 -15.51 10.40 0.51
CA ASP A 32 -15.43 11.82 0.18
C ASP A 32 -14.08 12.34 0.69
N LEU A 33 -13.07 12.28 -0.18
CA LEU A 33 -11.70 12.67 0.12
C LEU A 33 -11.25 13.71 -0.89
N GLY A 34 -10.54 14.72 -0.40
CA GLY A 34 -9.76 15.62 -1.23
C GLY A 34 -8.53 14.93 -1.85
N PRO A 35 -7.95 15.52 -2.90
CA PRO A 35 -6.77 14.95 -3.55
C PRO A 35 -5.53 14.88 -2.63
N GLU A 36 -5.38 15.86 -1.73
CA GLU A 36 -4.32 15.88 -0.72
C GLU A 36 -4.49 14.74 0.29
N GLU A 37 -5.68 14.56 0.84
CA GLU A 37 -5.99 13.48 1.80
C GLU A 37 -5.76 12.10 1.19
N ALA A 38 -6.12 11.92 -0.09
CA ALA A 38 -5.88 10.69 -0.80
C ALA A 38 -4.38 10.43 -1.01
N THR A 39 -3.59 11.47 -1.28
CA THR A 39 -2.12 11.38 -1.42
C THR A 39 -1.46 11.06 -0.07
N ASP A 40 -1.90 11.72 1.00
CA ASP A 40 -1.46 11.44 2.37
C ASP A 40 -1.76 10.00 2.79
N LEU A 41 -2.91 9.47 2.41
CA LEU A 41 -3.25 8.08 2.65
C LEU A 41 -2.27 7.13 1.96
N VAL A 42 -1.89 7.41 0.70
CA VAL A 42 -0.86 6.63 -0.01
C VAL A 42 0.48 6.70 0.72
N ALA A 43 0.88 7.88 1.18
CA ALA A 43 2.12 8.06 1.94
C ALA A 43 2.12 7.25 3.25
N ARG A 44 1.00 7.24 3.98
CA ARG A 44 0.82 6.44 5.21
C ARG A 44 0.88 4.94 4.95
N VAL A 45 0.28 4.46 3.86
CA VAL A 45 0.38 3.05 3.46
C VAL A 45 1.82 2.68 3.12
N LYS A 46 2.54 3.55 2.38
CA LYS A 46 3.97 3.34 2.09
C LYS A 46 4.78 3.27 3.37
N ALA A 47 4.63 4.22 4.29
CA ALA A 47 5.32 4.20 5.58
C ALA A 47 5.07 2.89 6.36
N LYS A 48 3.82 2.41 6.40
CA LYS A 48 3.49 1.13 7.02
C LYS A 48 4.17 -0.05 6.32
N ALA A 49 4.22 -0.05 4.99
CA ALA A 49 4.92 -1.09 4.24
C ALA A 49 6.41 -1.16 4.58
N LEU A 50 7.06 -0.01 4.78
CA LEU A 50 8.48 0.06 5.14
C LEU A 50 8.75 -0.37 6.58
N LEU A 51 7.79 -0.19 7.49
CA LEU A 51 7.87 -0.76 8.83
C LEU A 51 7.79 -2.30 8.80
N LEU A 52 6.93 -2.88 7.95
CA LEU A 52 6.79 -4.32 7.79
C LEU A 52 7.96 -4.95 7.02
N PHE A 53 8.51 -4.22 6.05
CA PHE A 53 9.59 -4.64 5.15
C PHE A 53 10.64 -3.54 4.99
N PRO A 54 11.52 -3.35 5.99
CA PRO A 54 12.59 -2.37 5.92
C PRO A 54 13.48 -2.57 4.67
N GLY A 55 13.81 -1.49 3.97
CA GLY A 55 14.66 -1.51 2.78
C GLY A 55 13.97 -1.99 1.48
N LYS A 56 12.67 -2.31 1.50
CA LYS A 56 11.92 -2.76 0.31
C LYS A 56 11.11 -1.66 -0.38
N GLU A 57 11.61 -0.42 -0.33
CA GLU A 57 10.97 0.78 -0.91
C GLU A 57 10.69 0.64 -2.40
N GLN A 58 11.71 0.28 -3.19
CA GLN A 58 11.55 0.10 -4.63
C GLN A 58 10.53 -0.99 -4.96
N THR A 59 10.50 -2.08 -4.19
CA THR A 59 9.54 -3.16 -4.42
C THR A 59 8.10 -2.68 -4.18
N PHE A 60 7.88 -1.88 -3.13
CA PHE A 60 6.58 -1.25 -2.90
C PHE A 60 6.19 -0.33 -4.06
N ASP A 61 7.13 0.51 -4.50
CA ASP A 61 6.89 1.46 -5.58
C ASP A 61 6.61 0.78 -6.92
N LEU A 62 7.22 -0.37 -7.20
CA LEU A 62 6.97 -1.14 -8.41
C LEU A 62 5.61 -1.85 -8.40
N ILE A 63 5.19 -2.37 -7.24
CA ILE A 63 4.00 -3.23 -7.15
C ILE A 63 2.73 -2.43 -6.86
N TYR A 64 2.81 -1.47 -5.94
CA TYR A 64 1.62 -0.83 -5.36
C TYR A 64 1.39 0.60 -5.86
N LEU A 65 2.46 1.38 -6.06
CA LEU A 65 2.31 2.77 -6.52
C LEU A 65 1.56 2.90 -7.87
N PRO A 66 1.72 2.00 -8.86
CA PRO A 66 0.93 2.06 -10.10
C PRO A 66 -0.57 1.86 -9.85
N ARG A 67 -0.95 1.06 -8.84
CA ARG A 67 -2.35 0.81 -8.48
C ARG A 67 -2.97 2.06 -7.86
N PHE A 68 -2.25 2.73 -6.96
CA PHE A 68 -2.68 3.99 -6.36
C PHE A 68 -2.80 5.10 -7.42
N ARG A 69 -1.78 5.26 -8.27
CA ARG A 69 -1.81 6.23 -9.38
C ARG A 69 -3.06 6.07 -10.24
N ARG A 70 -3.39 4.83 -10.66
CA ARG A 70 -4.60 4.57 -11.45
C ARG A 70 -5.89 5.03 -10.76
N VAL A 71 -6.02 4.86 -9.45
CA VAL A 71 -7.21 5.30 -8.72
C VAL A 71 -7.23 6.82 -8.55
N LEU A 72 -6.09 7.43 -8.20
CA LEU A 72 -5.96 8.88 -8.07
C LEU A 72 -6.23 9.60 -9.39
N THR A 73 -5.65 9.14 -10.50
CA THR A 73 -5.92 9.69 -11.84
C THR A 73 -7.40 9.57 -12.20
N ARG A 74 -8.03 8.43 -11.90
CA ARG A 74 -9.47 8.23 -12.20
C ARG A 74 -10.39 9.12 -11.37
N ARG A 75 -10.05 9.39 -10.10
CA ARG A 75 -10.89 10.16 -9.17
C ARG A 75 -10.65 11.66 -9.28
N PHE A 76 -9.40 12.07 -9.48
CA PHE A 76 -8.97 13.48 -9.37
C PHE A 76 -8.32 14.04 -10.63
N GLY A 77 -8.10 13.24 -11.68
CA GLY A 77 -7.42 13.70 -12.90
C GLY A 77 -5.92 13.97 -12.74
N MET A 78 -5.30 13.47 -11.66
CA MET A 78 -3.86 13.64 -11.41
C MET A 78 -3.01 12.84 -12.42
N HIS A 79 -2.02 13.48 -13.02
CA HIS A 79 -1.02 12.88 -13.93
C HIS A 79 0.37 12.89 -13.31
#